data_AF-A0A3P8AYN9-F1
#
_entry.id   AF-A0A3P8AYN9-F1
#
_cell.length_a   1.000
_cell.length_b   1.000
_cell.length_c   1.000
_cell.angle_alpha   90.00
_cell.angle_beta   90.00
_cell.angle_gamma   90.00
#
_symmetry.space_group_name_H-M   'P 1'
#
loop_
_entity.id
_entity.type
_entity.pdbx_description
1 polymer ?
#
loop_
_entity_poly.entity_id
_entity_poly.type
_entity_poly.pdbx_seq_one_letter_code
_entity_poly.pdbx_strand_id
1 'polypeptide(L)'
;MRCKMCDSYISCANEMSEHCPPHTQCYTIRNQGTVTHKGCATNCAAIPYAISTSHCTTCSHRDNCNGTFQCLQDFAFCDANFLLL
;
A
#
# COMPACT_ATOMS: atom_id res chain seq x y z
N MET A 1 13.70 4.47 -3.00
CA MET A 1 12.80 4.30 -1.83
C MET A 1 12.56 2.82 -1.63
N ARG A 2 12.17 2.38 -0.44
CA ARG A 2 11.76 1.00 -0.16
C ARG A 2 10.27 0.92 0.10
N CYS A 3 9.61 -0.15 -0.30
CA CYS A 3 8.21 -0.40 0.01
C CYS A 3 8.02 -1.82 0.53
N LYS A 4 6.96 -2.03 1.31
CA LYS A 4 6.50 -3.37 1.64
C LYS A 4 5.87 -4.02 0.42
N MET A 5 6.18 -5.30 0.24
CA MET A 5 5.67 -6.16 -0.81
C MET A 5 5.19 -7.46 -0.16
N CYS A 6 4.05 -7.96 -0.60
CA CYS A 6 3.50 -9.22 -0.09
C CYS A 6 4.27 -10.40 -0.68
N ASP A 7 4.46 -11.46 0.10
CA ASP A 7 5.08 -12.71 -0.37
C ASP A 7 4.18 -13.50 -1.34
N SER A 8 2.86 -13.30 -1.25
CA SER A 8 1.86 -13.99 -2.06
C SER A 8 0.77 -13.03 -2.56
N TYR A 9 0.18 -13.38 -3.71
CA TYR A 9 -0.96 -12.68 -4.30
C TYR A 9 -2.31 -13.11 -3.69
N ILE A 10 -2.34 -14.20 -2.93
CA ILE A 10 -3.56 -14.76 -2.34
C ILE A 10 -3.84 -14.11 -0.98
N SER A 11 -2.81 -13.92 -0.18
CA SER A 11 -2.88 -13.26 1.11
C SER A 11 -1.56 -12.54 1.38
N CYS A 12 -1.64 -11.30 1.86
CA CYS A 12 -0.47 -10.54 2.30
C CYS A 12 -0.12 -10.93 3.76
N ALA A 13 0.12 -12.22 4.00
CA ALA A 13 0.40 -12.73 5.33
C ALA A 13 1.83 -12.39 5.77
N ASN A 14 2.79 -12.41 4.84
CA ASN A 14 4.15 -11.96 5.08
C ASN A 14 4.50 -10.75 4.22
N GLU A 15 5.19 -9.78 4.82
CA GLU A 15 5.63 -8.57 4.13
C GLU A 15 7.15 -8.53 4.07
N MET A 16 7.70 -8.36 2.86
CA MET A 16 9.13 -8.11 2.63
C MET A 16 9.36 -6.66 2.20
N SER A 17 10.56 -6.13 2.44
CA SER A 17 10.89 -4.74 2.10
C SER A 17 11.82 -4.69 0.89
N GLU A 18 11.29 -4.25 -0.25
CA GLU A 18 11.98 -4.25 -1.54
C GLU A 18 12.37 -2.83 -1.96
N HIS A 19 13.46 -2.70 -2.71
CA HIS A 19 13.85 -1.41 -3.28
C HIS A 19 13.03 -1.13 -4.53
N CYS A 20 12.38 0.03 -4.57
CA CYS A 20 11.55 0.39 -5.70
C CYS A 20 12.32 1.14 -6.79
N PRO A 21 11.93 0.98 -8.07
CA PRO A 21 12.45 1.78 -9.17
C PRO A 21 12.26 3.29 -8.92
N PRO A 22 13.07 4.16 -9.56
CA PRO A 22 12.86 5.60 -9.49
C PRO A 22 11.47 5.99 -10.02
N HIS A 23 10.93 7.13 -9.55
CA HIS A 23 9.62 7.66 -9.92
C HIS A 23 8.41 6.76 -9.60
N THR A 24 8.57 5.80 -8.69
CA THR A 24 7.45 4.99 -8.18
C THR A 24 6.94 5.51 -6.83
N GLN A 25 5.91 4.89 -6.29
CA GLN A 25 5.36 5.12 -4.96
C GLN A 25 4.97 3.76 -4.36
N CYS A 26 4.83 3.69 -3.04
CA CYS A 26 4.35 2.48 -2.40
C CYS A 26 2.83 2.40 -2.53
N TYR A 27 2.30 1.27 -3.01
CA TYR A 27 0.85 1.03 -3.07
C TYR A 27 0.39 -0.03 -2.08
N THR A 28 -0.89 0.01 -1.73
CA THR A 28 -1.63 -1.06 -1.03
C THR A 28 -2.98 -1.25 -1.70
N ILE A 29 -3.36 -2.50 -1.93
CA ILE A 29 -4.70 -2.86 -2.42
C ILE A 29 -5.44 -3.59 -1.31
N ARG A 30 -6.65 -3.13 -1.03
CA ARG A 30 -7.58 -3.73 -0.07
C ARG A 30 -8.82 -4.20 -0.81
N ASN A 31 -9.13 -5.49 -0.71
CA ASN A 31 -10.38 -6.05 -1.19
C ASN A 31 -11.26 -6.39 0.02
N GLN A 32 -12.45 -5.81 0.10
CA GLN A 32 -13.38 -5.99 1.24
C GLN A 32 -12.74 -5.79 2.62
N GLY A 33 -11.80 -4.84 2.74
CA GLY A 33 -11.10 -4.53 3.99
C GLY A 33 -9.83 -5.36 4.24
N THR A 34 -9.59 -6.42 3.48
CA THR A 34 -8.38 -7.26 3.58
C THR A 34 -7.30 -6.79 2.62
N VAL A 35 -6.06 -6.65 3.10
CA VAL A 35 -4.92 -6.33 2.22
C VAL A 35 -4.57 -7.54 1.38
N THR A 36 -4.68 -7.40 0.05
CA THR A 36 -4.37 -8.46 -0.91
C THR A 36 -3.04 -8.23 -1.61
N HIS A 37 -2.67 -6.97 -1.86
CA HIS A 37 -1.42 -6.63 -2.54
C HIS A 37 -0.74 -5.39 -1.96
N LYS A 38 0.59 -5.38 -2.05
CA LYS A 38 1.46 -4.25 -1.76
C LYS A 38 2.64 -4.28 -2.72
N GLY A 39 3.20 -3.12 -3.02
CA GLY A 39 4.43 -3.04 -3.81
C GLY A 39 4.74 -1.62 -4.26
N CYS A 40 5.48 -1.51 -5.36
CA CYS A 40 5.87 -0.25 -5.97
C CYS A 40 5.09 -0.02 -7.27
N ALA A 41 4.48 1.14 -7.46
CA ALA A 41 3.82 1.53 -8.71
C ALA A 41 3.88 3.04 -8.89
N THR A 42 3.79 3.54 -10.13
CA THR A 42 3.75 4.99 -10.38
C THR A 42 2.48 5.62 -9.82
N ASN A 43 1.35 4.91 -9.91
CA ASN A 43 0.06 5.25 -9.30
C ASN A 43 -0.87 4.01 -9.31
N CYS A 44 -2.06 4.11 -8.71
CA CYS A 44 -3.04 3.03 -8.72
C CYS A 44 -3.59 2.66 -10.10
N ALA A 45 -3.62 3.60 -11.06
CA ALA A 45 -4.12 3.35 -12.41
C ALA A 45 -3.18 2.45 -13.23
N ALA A 46 -1.90 2.37 -12.86
CA ALA A 46 -0.92 1.48 -13.48
C ALA A 46 -1.07 0.01 -13.02
N ILE A 47 -1.99 -0.30 -12.10
CA ILE A 47 -2.12 -1.62 -11.50
C ILE A 47 -3.32 -2.38 -12.11
N PRO A 48 -3.10 -3.40 -12.95
CA PRO A 48 -4.17 -4.03 -13.73
C PRO A 48 -5.20 -4.80 -12.87
N TYR A 49 -4.84 -5.17 -11.64
CA TYR A 49 -5.69 -5.90 -10.68
C TYR A 49 -6.25 -4.98 -9.58
N ALA A 50 -6.11 -3.66 -9.70
CA ALA A 50 -6.93 -2.72 -8.94
C ALA A 50 -8.34 -2.68 -9.54
N ILE A 51 -9.07 -3.79 -9.41
CA ILE A 51 -10.43 -3.96 -9.94
C ILE A 51 -11.41 -3.09 -9.12
N SER A 52 -12.58 -2.77 -9.68
CA SER A 52 -13.60 -1.85 -9.12
C SER A 52 -14.09 -2.15 -7.70
N THR A 53 -13.92 -3.36 -7.18
CA THR A 53 -14.25 -3.71 -5.78
C THR A 53 -13.08 -3.55 -4.81
N SER A 54 -11.89 -3.26 -5.33
CA SER A 54 -10.64 -3.17 -4.58
C SER A 54 -10.22 -1.71 -4.40
N HIS A 55 -10.03 -1.29 -3.16
CA HIS A 55 -9.52 0.03 -2.84
C HIS A 55 -8.00 0.06 -2.94
N CYS A 56 -7.46 0.85 -3.85
CA CYS A 56 -6.03 1.09 -3.97
C CYS A 56 -5.65 2.43 -3.31
N THR A 57 -4.58 2.43 -2.52
CA THR A 57 -3.98 3.62 -1.91
C THR A 57 -2.49 3.69 -2.21
N THR A 58 -1.93 4.90 -2.32
CA THR A 58 -0.50 5.13 -2.49
C THR A 58 0.09 6.06 -1.43
N CYS A 59 1.39 5.92 -1.18
CA CYS A 59 2.17 6.82 -0.33
C CYS A 59 3.62 6.91 -0.83
N SER A 60 4.25 8.07 -0.66
CA SER A 60 5.62 8.33 -1.15
C SER A 60 6.50 9.12 -0.18
N HIS A 61 5.99 9.42 1.01
CA HIS A 61 6.66 10.34 1.94
C HIS A 61 7.80 9.69 2.73
N ARG A 62 7.81 8.36 2.86
CA ARG A 62 8.80 7.59 3.65
C ARG A 62 8.99 6.18 3.10
N ASP A 63 10.15 5.60 3.36
CA ASP A 63 10.40 4.18 3.11
C ASP A 63 9.42 3.31 3.93
N ASN A 64 8.89 2.27 3.30
CA ASN A 64 7.91 1.32 3.85
C ASN A 64 6.64 1.99 4.39
N CYS A 65 6.24 3.15 3.87
CA CYS A 65 5.02 3.85 4.29
C CYS A 65 3.74 3.04 4.07
N ASN A 66 3.79 2.04 3.18
CA ASN A 66 2.69 1.12 2.92
C ASN A 66 2.74 -0.14 3.81
N GLY A 67 3.59 -0.17 4.84
CA GLY A 67 3.58 -1.26 5.81
C GLY A 67 2.28 -1.31 6.60
N THR A 68 2.04 -2.46 7.22
CA THR A 68 1.07 -2.53 8.30
C THR A 68 1.54 -1.60 9.41
N PHE A 69 0.99 -0.39 9.46
CA PHE A 69 0.70 0.21 10.76
C PHE A 69 -0.25 -0.78 11.44
N GLN A 70 0.31 -1.70 12.23
CA GLN A 70 -0.40 -2.15 13.41
C GLN A 70 -0.86 -0.87 14.09
N CYS A 71 -2.16 -0.68 14.28
CA CYS A 71 -2.69 0.34 15.17
C CYS A 71 -2.22 0.01 16.61
N LEU A 72 -0.93 0.05 16.85
CA LEU A 72 -0.36 0.09 18.18
C LEU A 72 -0.54 1.54 18.60
N GLN A 73 -1.44 1.67 19.57
CA GLN A 73 -1.58 2.74 20.55
C GLN A 73 -0.47 3.80 20.49
N ASP A 74 -0.90 5.05 20.42
CA ASP A 74 -0.14 6.31 20.43
C ASP A 74 0.21 6.94 19.06
N PHE A 75 -0.71 7.84 18.68
CA PHE A 75 -0.53 9.03 17.81
C PHE A 75 -0.47 8.87 16.27
N ALA A 76 -1.62 9.22 15.69
CA ALA A 76 -1.84 9.98 14.44
C ALA A 76 -1.65 9.29 13.07
N PHE A 77 -2.79 9.21 12.35
CA PHE A 77 -2.99 8.91 10.93
C PHE A 77 -3.21 7.45 10.52
N CYS A 78 -4.35 6.90 10.94
CA CYS A 78 -5.14 6.00 10.10
C CYS A 78 -6.37 6.76 9.60
N ASP A 79 -6.23 7.52 8.51
CA ASP A 79 -7.39 8.13 7.87
C ASP A 79 -7.52 7.70 6.42
N ALA A 80 -8.57 6.93 6.18
CA ALA A 80 -9.17 6.74 4.88
C ALA A 80 -10.04 7.98 4.57
N ASN A 81 -9.44 9.16 4.48
CA ASN A 81 -10.01 10.37 3.86
C ASN A 81 -9.02 11.54 4.01
N PHE A 82 -8.24 11.80 2.97
CA PHE A 82 -7.81 13.16 2.68
C PHE A 82 -7.94 13.42 1.18
N LEU A 83 -9.19 13.37 0.72
CA LEU A 83 -9.63 14.06 -0.47
C LEU A 83 -10.14 15.44 -0.04
N LEU A 84 -9.68 16.47 -0.75
CA LEU A 84 -10.15 17.86 -0.79
C LEU A 84 -9.78 18.77 0.40
N LEU A 85 -8.61 19.41 0.29
CA LEU A 85 -8.44 20.88 0.30
C LEU A 85 -7.12 21.25 -0.38
#